data_AF-A0A7R9G791-F1
#
_entry.id   AF-A0A7R9G791-F1
#
_cell.length_a   1.000
_cell.length_b   1.000
_cell.length_c   1.000
_cell.angle_alpha   90.00
_cell.angle_beta   90.00
_cell.angle_gamma   90.00
#
_symmetry.space_group_name_H-M   'P 1'
#
loop_
_entity.id
_entity.type
_entity.pdbx_description
1 polymer ?
#
loop_
_entity_poly.entity_id
_entity_poly.type
_entity_poly.pdbx_seq_one_letter_code
_entity_poly.pdbx_strand_id
1 'polypeptide(L)'
;MIERVGYNGMDRETLLNHSLDNPHALTLYQDDVFWIDITHERGSIKSAPVSNLSDFTVHLHGLGDSLKDVQVFSRDKQSGVNPCALNNGGCSELCLFNGTHPVCACAHGKVSEDGKTCEGSVQ
;
A
#
# COMPACT_ATOMS: atom_id res chain seq x y z
N MET A 1 -2.76 4.66 -17.02
CA MET A 1 -1.54 5.41 -16.68
C MET A 1 -1.10 5.03 -15.27
N ILE A 2 0.20 5.06 -15.00
CA ILE A 2 0.81 4.92 -13.67
C ILE A 2 1.53 6.24 -13.35
N GLU A 3 1.27 6.78 -12.15
CA GLU A 3 1.79 8.07 -11.70
C GLU A 3 2.37 7.95 -10.28
N ARG A 4 3.28 8.86 -9.93
CA ARG A 4 3.76 9.06 -8.54
C ARG A 4 3.46 10.47 -8.07
N VAL A 5 3.28 10.63 -6.76
CA VAL A 5 3.05 11.92 -6.10
C VAL A 5 3.62 11.86 -4.70
N GLY A 6 4.13 12.98 -4.18
CA GLY A 6 4.55 13.09 -2.79
C GLY A 6 3.37 12.93 -1.83
N TYR A 7 3.62 12.49 -0.58
CA TYR A 7 2.59 12.36 0.45
C TYR A 7 1.89 13.69 0.80
N ASN A 8 2.54 14.82 0.51
CA ASN A 8 1.98 16.17 0.61
C ASN A 8 1.07 16.55 -0.57
N GLY A 9 0.89 15.66 -1.56
CA GLY A 9 0.15 15.91 -2.79
C GLY A 9 0.92 16.72 -3.84
N MET A 10 2.17 17.08 -3.58
CA MET A 10 3.04 17.82 -4.52
C MET A 10 3.87 16.86 -5.39
N ASP A 11 4.57 17.42 -6.38
CA ASP A 11 5.53 16.68 -7.22
C ASP A 11 4.90 15.48 -7.96
N ARG A 12 3.69 15.70 -8.50
CA ARG A 12 3.00 14.70 -9.33
C ARG A 12 3.75 14.50 -10.64
N GLU A 13 4.03 13.24 -10.96
CA GLU A 13 4.73 12.83 -12.17
C GLU A 13 4.08 11.60 -12.80
N THR A 14 3.92 11.64 -14.12
CA THR A 14 3.47 10.50 -14.90
C THR A 14 4.64 9.61 -15.26
N LEU A 15 4.65 8.38 -14.74
CA LEU A 15 5.72 7.40 -14.96
C LEU A 15 5.47 6.53 -16.20
N LEU A 16 4.20 6.23 -16.49
CA LEU A 16 3.80 5.46 -17.67
C LEU A 16 2.41 5.89 -18.15
N ASN A 17 2.30 6.36 -19.39
CA ASN A 17 1.03 6.78 -20.00
C ASN A 17 0.63 5.98 -21.25
N HIS A 18 1.42 4.98 -21.62
CA HIS A 18 1.21 4.10 -22.77
C HIS A 18 1.47 2.64 -22.35
N SER A 19 1.17 1.67 -23.22
CA SER A 19 1.41 0.23 -22.97
C SER A 19 0.72 -0.31 -21.69
N LEU A 20 -0.42 0.29 -21.35
CA LEU A 20 -1.29 -0.09 -20.24
C LEU A 20 -2.70 -0.27 -20.82
N ASP A 21 -3.13 -1.51 -20.97
CA ASP A 21 -4.44 -1.81 -21.55
C ASP A 21 -5.51 -1.75 -20.45
N ASN A 22 -5.32 -2.53 -19.38
CA ASN A 22 -6.22 -2.55 -18.22
C ASN A 22 -5.45 -2.86 -16.92
N PRO A 23 -4.67 -1.91 -16.40
CA PRO A 23 -3.96 -2.08 -15.14
C PRO A 23 -4.94 -2.16 -13.96
N HIS A 24 -4.79 -3.17 -13.11
CA HIS A 24 -5.76 -3.45 -12.04
C HIS A 24 -5.22 -3.23 -10.63
N ALA A 25 -3.96 -3.63 -10.38
CA ALA A 25 -3.31 -3.46 -9.09
C ALA A 25 -1.80 -3.28 -9.30
N LEU A 26 -1.14 -2.61 -8.34
CA LEU A 26 0.30 -2.41 -8.35
C LEU A 26 0.88 -2.52 -6.94
N THR A 27 2.16 -2.83 -6.85
CA THR A 27 2.95 -2.80 -5.61
C THR A 27 4.37 -2.37 -5.91
N LEU A 28 5.00 -1.69 -4.96
CA LEU A 28 6.39 -1.28 -5.02
C LEU A 28 7.22 -2.21 -4.13
N TYR A 29 8.40 -2.60 -4.62
CA TYR A 29 9.41 -3.22 -3.79
C TYR A 29 10.79 -2.78 -4.25
N GLN A 30 11.59 -2.25 -3.33
CA GLN A 30 12.83 -1.56 -3.67
C GLN A 30 12.56 -0.47 -4.72
N ASP A 31 13.28 -0.45 -5.83
CA ASP A 31 13.11 0.52 -6.91
C ASP A 31 12.26 -0.01 -8.07
N ASP A 32 11.61 -1.18 -7.93
CA ASP A 32 10.78 -1.78 -8.97
C ASP A 32 9.28 -1.67 -8.66
N VAL A 33 8.52 -1.24 -9.66
CA VAL A 33 7.06 -1.29 -9.66
C VAL A 33 6.61 -2.59 -10.30
N PHE A 34 5.76 -3.33 -9.61
CA PHE A 34 5.08 -4.51 -10.12
C PHE A 34 3.61 -4.16 -10.34
N TRP A 35 3.03 -4.59 -11.46
CA TRP A 35 1.60 -4.37 -11.71
C TRP A 35 0.96 -5.51 -12.48
N ILE A 36 -0.35 -5.63 -12.30
CA ILE A 36 -1.22 -6.51 -13.06
C ILE A 36 -1.84 -5.72 -14.21
N ASP A 37 -1.84 -6.29 -15.41
CA ASP A 37 -2.64 -5.83 -16.54
C ASP A 37 -3.52 -7.00 -17.03
N ILE A 38 -4.83 -6.91 -16.81
CA ILE A 38 -5.77 -8.04 -17.01
C ILE A 38 -6.14 -8.30 -18.47
N THR A 39 -5.88 -7.35 -19.37
CA THR A 39 -6.16 -7.51 -20.80
C THR A 39 -4.90 -7.76 -21.60
N HIS A 40 -3.79 -7.15 -21.21
CA HIS A 40 -2.50 -7.37 -21.86
C HIS A 40 -2.10 -8.85 -21.72
N GLU A 41 -1.79 -9.49 -22.85
CA GLU A 41 -1.46 -10.92 -22.94
C GLU A 41 -2.43 -11.84 -22.19
N ARG A 42 -3.73 -11.50 -22.18
CA ARG A 42 -4.79 -12.25 -21.48
C ARG A 42 -4.51 -12.40 -19.99
N GLY A 43 -4.05 -11.34 -19.34
CA GLY A 43 -3.78 -11.30 -17.90
C GLY A 43 -2.30 -11.53 -17.62
N SER A 44 -1.58 -10.45 -17.35
CA SER A 44 -0.13 -10.45 -17.13
C SER A 44 0.29 -9.77 -15.83
N ILE A 45 1.41 -10.22 -15.27
CA ILE A 45 2.13 -9.57 -14.17
C ILE A 45 3.45 -9.05 -14.73
N LYS A 46 3.67 -7.75 -14.58
CA LYS A 46 4.83 -7.03 -15.13
C LYS A 46 5.63 -6.39 -14.01
N SER A 47 6.91 -6.13 -14.25
CA SER A 47 7.70 -5.24 -13.42
C SER A 47 8.62 -4.36 -14.25
N ALA A 48 8.98 -3.20 -13.70
CA ALA A 48 9.96 -2.30 -14.28
C ALA A 48 10.56 -1.39 -13.19
N PRO A 49 11.79 -0.89 -13.38
CA PRO A 49 12.36 0.12 -12.51
C PRO A 49 11.51 1.39 -12.51
N VAL A 50 11.29 2.00 -11.35
CA VAL A 50 10.53 3.25 -11.18
C VAL A 50 11.12 4.41 -11.99
N SER A 51 12.40 4.34 -12.34
CA SER A 51 13.10 5.30 -13.20
C SER A 51 12.74 5.18 -14.68
N ASN A 52 12.24 4.02 -15.14
CA ASN A 52 11.82 3.79 -16.52
C ASN A 52 10.81 2.64 -16.62
N LEU A 53 9.53 2.93 -16.39
CA LEU A 53 8.46 1.92 -16.46
C LEU A 53 8.19 1.37 -17.87
N SER A 54 8.72 2.03 -18.92
CA SER A 54 8.61 1.54 -20.29
C SER A 54 9.51 0.33 -20.55
N ASP A 55 10.57 0.14 -19.75
CA ASP A 55 11.46 -1.02 -19.82
C ASP A 55 10.94 -2.16 -18.94
N PHE A 56 9.72 -2.61 -19.24
CA PHE A 56 9.03 -3.61 -18.43
C PHE A 56 9.35 -5.03 -18.87
N THR A 57 9.40 -5.93 -17.88
CA THR A 57 9.47 -7.38 -18.08
C THR A 57 8.12 -8.00 -17.74
N VAL A 58 7.63 -8.90 -18.59
CA VAL A 58 6.47 -9.74 -18.29
C VAL A 58 6.95 -11.00 -17.55
N HIS A 59 6.51 -11.19 -16.31
CA HIS A 59 6.87 -12.38 -15.51
C HIS A 59 5.91 -13.55 -15.75
N LEU A 60 4.61 -13.24 -15.84
CA LEU A 60 3.55 -14.20 -16.07
C LEU A 60 2.53 -13.61 -17.04
N HIS A 61 1.89 -14.45 -17.83
CA HIS A 61 0.84 -14.10 -18.79
C HIS A 61 -0.21 -15.21 -18.91
N GLY A 62 -1.33 -14.94 -19.59
CA GLY A 62 -2.40 -15.92 -19.78
C GLY A 62 -3.17 -16.29 -18.50
N LEU A 63 -3.10 -15.46 -17.46
CA LEU A 63 -3.73 -15.70 -16.15
C LEU A 63 -5.24 -15.41 -16.14
N GLY A 64 -5.77 -14.87 -17.24
CA GLY A 64 -7.16 -14.47 -17.39
C GLY A 64 -7.48 -13.12 -16.76
N ASP A 65 -8.77 -12.81 -16.71
CA ASP A 65 -9.33 -11.54 -16.21
C ASP A 65 -9.69 -11.56 -14.72
N SER A 66 -9.35 -12.66 -14.03
CA SER A 66 -9.68 -12.86 -12.62
C SER A 66 -8.65 -12.28 -11.64
N LEU A 67 -7.50 -11.79 -12.13
CA LEU A 67 -6.47 -11.17 -11.27
C LEU A 67 -7.03 -9.91 -10.59
N LYS A 68 -6.87 -9.82 -9.27
CA LYS A 68 -7.42 -8.72 -8.45
C LYS A 68 -6.36 -7.91 -7.72
N ASP A 69 -5.28 -8.54 -7.27
CA ASP A 69 -4.28 -7.86 -6.45
C ASP A 69 -2.90 -8.50 -6.61
N VAL A 70 -1.86 -7.72 -6.36
CA VAL A 70 -0.46 -8.13 -6.36
C VAL A 70 0.27 -7.53 -5.17
N GLN A 71 0.97 -8.36 -4.41
CA GLN A 71 1.77 -7.90 -3.28
C GLN A 71 3.10 -8.65 -3.24
N VAL A 72 4.19 -7.91 -3.07
CA VAL A 72 5.51 -8.50 -2.81
C VAL A 72 5.62 -8.83 -1.32
N PHE A 73 5.86 -10.10 -1.00
CA PHE A 73 6.18 -10.57 0.35
C PHE A 73 7.69 -10.69 0.52
N SER A 74 8.25 -9.84 1.39
CA SER A 74 9.67 -9.87 1.76
C SER A 74 9.82 -9.47 3.23
N ARG A 75 10.76 -10.10 3.94
CA ARG A 75 11.08 -9.75 5.33
C ARG A 75 11.54 -8.30 5.45
N ASP A 76 12.29 -7.81 4.46
CA ASP A 76 12.86 -6.45 4.47
C ASP A 76 11.78 -5.37 4.28
N LYS A 77 10.66 -5.72 3.61
CA LYS A 77 9.49 -4.84 3.46
C LYS A 77 8.72 -4.65 4.78
N GLN A 78 8.92 -5.53 5.75
CA GLN A 78 8.28 -5.50 7.08
C GLN A 78 9.25 -4.97 8.15
N SER A 79 10.08 -4.00 7.77
CA SER A 79 11.06 -3.40 8.66
C SER A 79 10.53 -2.13 9.35
N GLY A 80 11.17 -1.76 10.46
CA GLY A 80 10.78 -0.63 11.28
C GLY A 80 9.79 -1.03 12.39
N VAL A 81 9.95 -0.39 13.55
CA VAL A 81 9.01 -0.46 14.65
C VAL A 81 8.62 0.96 15.03
N ASN A 82 7.43 1.11 15.61
CA ASN A 82 6.98 2.38 16.17
C ASN A 82 6.50 2.13 17.61
N PRO A 83 6.20 3.19 18.39
CA PRO A 83 5.75 3.04 19.77
C PRO A 83 4.51 2.15 19.97
N CYS A 84 3.68 1.94 18.94
CA CYS A 84 2.55 1.01 19.02
C CYS A 84 2.98 -0.45 19.16
N ALA A 85 4.20 -0.81 18.74
CA ALA A 85 4.71 -2.18 18.89
C ALA A 85 4.91 -2.57 20.36
N LEU A 86 5.08 -1.60 21.26
CA LEU A 86 5.21 -1.83 22.69
C LEU A 86 3.86 -1.57 23.38
N ASN A 87 3.24 -2.64 23.88
CA ASN A 87 1.97 -2.58 24.62
C ASN A 87 0.88 -1.74 23.90
N ASN A 88 0.77 -1.86 22.57
CA ASN A 88 -0.18 -1.11 21.74
C ASN A 88 -0.11 0.42 21.95
N GLY A 89 1.06 0.99 22.30
CA GLY A 89 1.18 2.40 22.66
C GLY A 89 0.40 2.82 23.92
N GLY A 90 -0.10 1.84 24.68
CA GLY A 90 -1.03 2.02 25.78
C GLY A 90 -2.50 2.18 25.36
N CYS A 91 -2.83 2.01 24.08
CA CYS A 91 -4.20 2.11 23.58
C CYS A 91 -5.01 0.84 23.91
N SER A 92 -6.27 1.03 24.26
CA SER A 92 -7.21 -0.07 24.55
C SER A 92 -7.58 -0.89 23.31
N GLU A 93 -7.76 -0.24 22.16
CA GLU A 93 -8.13 -0.91 20.90
C GLU A 93 -7.12 -0.63 19.79
N LEU A 94 -7.20 0.50 19.10
CA LEU A 94 -6.36 0.82 17.95
C LEU A 94 -5.26 1.82 18.34
N CYS A 95 -4.02 1.54 17.91
CA CYS A 95 -2.90 2.47 17.99
C CYS A 95 -2.44 2.86 16.58
N LEU A 96 -2.62 4.13 16.23
CA LEU A 96 -2.26 4.68 14.93
C LEU A 96 -1.08 5.64 15.09
N PHE A 97 0.08 5.28 14.56
CA PHE A 97 1.25 6.14 14.62
C PHE A 97 1.17 7.23 13.55
N ASN A 98 1.22 8.51 13.95
CA ASN A 98 1.10 9.64 13.03
C ASN A 98 2.45 10.15 12.47
N GLY A 99 3.53 9.41 12.70
CA GLY A 99 4.89 9.81 12.34
C GLY A 99 5.69 10.46 13.48
N THR A 100 5.03 10.89 14.56
CA THR A 100 5.69 11.49 15.73
C THR A 100 5.34 10.79 17.04
N HIS A 101 4.05 10.50 17.28
CA HIS A 101 3.56 9.87 18.49
C HIS A 101 2.40 8.89 18.19
N PRO A 102 2.15 7.89 19.06
CA PRO A 102 0.97 7.05 18.93
C PRO A 102 -0.31 7.86 19.22
N VAL A 103 -1.34 7.62 18.42
CA VAL A 103 -2.69 8.17 18.61
C VAL A 103 -3.65 7.00 18.79
N CYS A 104 -4.36 6.98 19.91
CA CYS A 104 -5.35 5.93 20.16
C CYS A 104 -6.65 6.23 19.41
N ALA A 105 -7.29 5.18 18.92
CA ALA A 105 -8.60 5.24 18.27
C ALA A 105 -9.44 4.03 18.71
N CYS A 106 -10.75 4.18 18.59
CA CYS A 106 -11.73 3.14 18.92
C CYS A 106 -12.40 2.66 17.63
N ALA A 107 -12.62 1.35 17.51
CA ALA A 107 -13.37 0.77 16.40
C ALA A 107 -14.81 1.28 16.39
N HIS A 108 -15.40 1.46 17.58
CA HIS A 108 -16.70 2.05 17.81
C HIS A 108 -16.66 2.99 19.02
N GLY A 109 -17.53 4.00 19.04
CA GLY A 109 -17.58 4.97 20.13
C GLY A 109 -16.49 6.03 20.01
N LYS A 110 -15.98 6.51 21.14
CA LYS A 110 -14.99 7.59 21.21
C LYS A 110 -13.85 7.23 22.17
N VAL A 111 -12.70 7.87 21.97
CA VAL A 111 -11.60 7.84 22.93
C VAL A 111 -12.00 8.66 24.16
N SER A 112 -11.75 8.13 25.34
CA SER A 112 -12.02 8.79 26.62
C SER A 112 -11.04 9.95 26.87
N GLU A 113 -11.23 10.67 27.97
CA GLU A 113 -10.37 11.79 28.37
C GLU A 113 -8.92 11.37 28.69
N ASP A 114 -8.66 10.10 29.00
CA ASP A 114 -7.30 9.60 29.24
C ASP A 114 -6.48 9.45 27.95
N GLY A 115 -7.12 9.63 26.78
CA GLY A 115 -6.50 9.55 25.46
C GLY A 115 -6.14 8.13 25.01
N LYS A 116 -6.59 7.10 25.72
CA LYS A 116 -6.17 5.70 25.56
C LYS A 116 -7.32 4.68 25.59
N THR A 117 -8.30 4.88 26.46
CA THR A 117 -9.44 3.97 26.65
C THR A 117 -10.62 4.36 25.77
N CYS A 118 -11.48 3.39 25.47
CA CYS A 118 -12.66 3.57 24.62
C CYS A 118 -13.94 3.62 25.46
N GLU A 119 -14.83 4.56 25.13
CA GLU A 119 -16.15 4.74 25.73
C GLU A 119 -17.24 4.60 24.68
N GLY A 120 -18.37 3.99 25.05
CA GLY A 120 -19.50 3.82 24.14
C GLY A 120 -19.25 2.80 23.03
N SER A 121 -18.21 1.97 23.16
CA SER A 121 -18.02 0.76 22.38
C SER A 121 -19.17 -0.21 22.73
N VAL A 122 -20.11 -0.41 21.79
CA VAL A 122 -21.12 -1.47 21.92
C VAL A 122 -20.39 -2.79 21.78
N GLN A 123 -20.44 -3.61 22.82
CA GLN A 123 -19.80 -4.93 22.87
C GLN A 123 -20.57 -5.98 22.08
#